data_AF-A0AAU1XFZ2-F1
#
_entry.id   AF-A0AAU1XFZ2-F1
#
_cell.length_a   1.000
_cell.length_b   1.000
_cell.length_c   1.000
_cell.angle_alpha   90.00
_cell.angle_beta   90.00
_cell.angle_gamma   90.00
#
_symmetry.space_group_name_H-M   'P 1'
#
loop_
_entity.id
_entity.type
_entity.pdbx_description
1 polymer ?
#
loop_
_entity_poly.entity_id
_entity_poly.type
_entity_poly.pdbx_seq_one_letter_code
_entity_poly.pdbx_strand_id
1 'polypeptide(L)'
;MKTPLIRVRLSRLPLDTAARQGRFGHARPCPGYEGLRGLDAGEWAGRTLDEVAAEDPAALQAWMTDPGYAPPGGESVDALIARVGAELAGLAAGTHRMAVEQAVVRAAVVYALELPAAAFWRLDVRPESVTTLTGRAGRWNLLVGQPEDAGQGLPQHFGPDPATRSGPSAAS
;
A
#
# COMPACT_ATOMS: atom_id res chain seq x y z
N MET A 1 2.05 21.77 23.33
CA MET A 1 2.81 21.44 22.10
C MET A 1 1.85 20.89 21.06
N LYS A 2 1.90 21.34 19.79
CA LYS A 2 1.09 20.76 18.72
C LYS A 2 1.71 19.42 18.31
N THR A 3 0.97 18.31 18.45
CA THR A 3 1.43 17.00 17.97
C THR A 3 1.65 17.06 16.46
N PRO A 4 2.82 16.64 15.94
CA PRO A 4 3.08 16.64 14.52
C PRO A 4 2.05 15.77 13.78
N LEU A 5 1.54 16.29 12.66
CA LEU A 5 0.56 15.63 11.81
C LEU A 5 1.28 14.94 10.66
N ILE A 6 0.98 13.67 10.45
CA ILE A 6 1.35 12.93 9.24
C ILE A 6 0.08 12.79 8.39
N ARG A 7 0.18 13.04 7.09
CA ARG A 7 -0.89 12.77 6.13
C ARG A 7 -0.33 11.89 5.03
N VAL A 8 -0.96 10.75 4.81
CA VAL A 8 -0.61 9.81 3.74
C VAL A 8 -1.75 9.76 2.75
N ARG A 9 -1.47 10.00 1.47
CA ARG A 9 -2.41 9.86 0.35
C ARG A 9 -1.97 8.68 -0.50
N LEU A 10 -2.69 7.58 -0.41
CA LEU A 10 -2.48 6.37 -1.20
C LEU A 10 -3.38 6.45 -2.44
N SER A 11 -2.78 6.70 -3.61
CA SER A 11 -3.50 6.74 -4.88
C SER A 11 -3.46 5.37 -5.57
N ARG A 12 -4.61 4.95 -6.07
CA ARG A 12 -4.73 3.80 -6.95
C ARG A 12 -4.56 4.25 -8.39
N LEU A 13 -3.53 3.73 -9.05
CA LEU A 13 -3.35 3.94 -10.49
C LEU A 13 -4.53 3.36 -11.28
N PRO A 14 -4.78 3.85 -12.51
CA PRO A 14 -5.68 3.21 -13.44
C PRO A 14 -5.33 1.72 -13.57
N LEU A 15 -6.34 0.86 -13.67
CA LEU A 15 -6.09 -0.55 -13.94
C LEU A 15 -5.44 -0.67 -15.32
N ASP A 16 -4.35 -1.42 -15.40
CA ASP A 16 -3.86 -1.94 -16.67
C ASP A 16 -4.74 -3.13 -17.12
N THR A 17 -4.45 -3.67 -18.30
CA THR A 17 -5.21 -4.78 -18.87
C THR A 17 -5.13 -6.06 -18.01
N ALA A 18 -3.99 -6.33 -17.37
CA ALA A 18 -3.82 -7.52 -16.53
C ALA A 18 -4.63 -7.40 -15.24
N ALA A 19 -4.62 -6.22 -14.60
CA ALA A 19 -5.38 -5.96 -13.40
C ALA A 19 -6.90 -6.02 -13.64
N ARG A 20 -7.37 -5.67 -14.84
CA ARG A 20 -8.78 -5.84 -15.25
C ARG A 20 -9.23 -7.30 -15.34
N GLN A 21 -8.28 -8.24 -15.51
CA GLN A 21 -8.56 -9.68 -15.56
C GLN A 21 -8.52 -10.33 -14.18
N GLY A 22 -8.34 -9.56 -13.09
CA GLY A 22 -8.27 -10.09 -11.74
C GLY A 22 -7.02 -10.94 -11.47
N ARG A 23 -5.92 -10.66 -12.17
CA ARG A 23 -4.65 -11.37 -11.98
C ARG A 23 -3.94 -10.92 -10.70
N PHE A 24 -3.27 -11.84 -10.04
CA PHE A 24 -2.37 -11.53 -8.93
C PHE A 24 -1.23 -10.62 -9.41
N GLY A 25 -0.88 -9.63 -8.58
CA GLY A 25 0.18 -8.66 -8.88
C GLY A 25 1.58 -9.27 -8.80
N HIS A 26 2.57 -8.49 -9.24
CA HIS A 26 3.99 -8.84 -9.22
C HIS A 26 4.76 -8.02 -8.17
N ALA A 27 4.13 -7.76 -7.01
CA ALA A 27 4.71 -6.96 -5.93
C ALA A 27 5.33 -5.63 -6.38
N ARG A 28 4.60 -4.79 -7.13
CA ARG A 28 5.19 -3.59 -7.75
C ARG A 28 5.86 -2.70 -6.69
N PRO A 29 7.09 -2.22 -6.92
CA PRO A 29 7.77 -1.36 -5.96
C PRO A 29 7.08 -0.01 -5.81
N CYS A 30 7.24 0.61 -4.64
CA CYS A 30 6.84 1.99 -4.37
C CYS A 30 8.11 2.82 -4.12
N PRO A 31 8.62 3.56 -5.12
CA PRO A 31 9.90 4.26 -4.99
C PRO A 31 9.96 5.19 -3.78
N GLY A 32 11.00 5.02 -2.96
CA GLY A 32 11.21 5.80 -1.74
C GLY A 32 10.40 5.31 -0.53
N TYR A 33 9.59 4.27 -0.69
CA TYR A 33 8.78 3.65 0.35
C TYR A 33 8.77 2.12 0.18
N GLU A 34 9.89 1.46 0.45
CA GLU A 34 10.08 0.02 0.20
C GLU A 34 9.05 -0.84 0.95
N GLY A 35 8.66 -0.43 2.15
CA GLY A 35 7.60 -1.09 2.92
C GLY A 35 6.21 -1.00 2.28
N LEU A 36 6.03 -0.25 1.18
CA LEU A 36 4.79 -0.14 0.41
C LEU A 36 4.84 -0.80 -0.96
N ARG A 37 5.86 -1.63 -1.25
CA ARG A 37 5.78 -2.53 -2.41
C ARG A 37 4.51 -3.40 -2.33
N GLY A 38 3.97 -3.75 -3.49
CA GLY A 38 2.79 -4.61 -3.65
C GLY A 38 2.92 -5.95 -2.94
N LEU A 39 1.78 -6.66 -2.82
CA LEU A 39 1.76 -8.00 -2.24
C LEU A 39 2.57 -8.96 -3.12
N ASP A 40 3.49 -9.69 -2.51
CA ASP A 40 4.20 -10.78 -3.15
C ASP A 40 3.33 -12.02 -3.22
N ALA A 41 2.83 -12.31 -4.42
CA ALA A 41 2.01 -13.48 -4.68
C ALA A 41 2.86 -14.75 -4.99
N GLY A 42 4.19 -14.64 -5.01
CA GLY A 42 5.08 -15.76 -5.29
C GLY A 42 4.75 -16.43 -6.63
N GLU A 43 4.58 -17.75 -6.59
CA GLU A 43 4.23 -18.56 -7.77
C GLU A 43 2.86 -18.23 -8.37
N TRP A 44 1.99 -17.52 -7.64
CA TRP A 44 0.69 -17.09 -8.16
C TRP A 44 0.78 -15.81 -8.98
N ALA A 45 1.92 -15.09 -8.96
CA ALA A 45 2.07 -13.82 -9.63
C ALA A 45 1.74 -13.92 -11.14
N GLY A 46 0.88 -13.03 -11.62
CA GLY A 46 0.41 -13.02 -13.00
C GLY A 46 -0.70 -14.04 -13.30
N ARG A 47 -1.07 -14.95 -12.40
CA ARG A 47 -2.19 -15.89 -12.58
C ARG A 47 -3.53 -15.28 -12.16
N THR A 48 -4.65 -15.80 -12.66
CA THR A 48 -5.99 -15.47 -12.17
C THR A 48 -6.37 -16.32 -10.96
N LEU A 49 -7.40 -15.90 -10.21
CA LEU A 49 -8.00 -16.71 -9.16
C LEU A 49 -8.49 -18.07 -9.69
N ASP A 50 -9.11 -18.09 -10.88
CA ASP A 50 -9.62 -19.32 -11.50
C ASP A 50 -8.48 -20.27 -11.90
N GLU A 51 -7.37 -19.73 -12.44
CA GLU A 51 -6.19 -20.52 -12.78
C GLU A 51 -5.56 -21.16 -11.54
N VAL A 52 -5.54 -20.46 -10.40
CA VAL A 52 -5.05 -21.02 -9.12
C VAL A 52 -6.04 -22.03 -8.55
N ALA A 53 -7.34 -21.72 -8.54
CA ALA A 53 -8.39 -22.58 -8.03
C ALA A 53 -8.49 -23.92 -8.78
N ALA A 54 -8.24 -23.91 -10.09
CA ALA A 54 -8.27 -25.11 -10.92
C ALA A 54 -7.12 -26.08 -10.59
N GLU A 55 -5.97 -25.56 -10.13
CA GLU A 55 -4.82 -26.37 -9.74
C GLU A 55 -4.91 -26.81 -8.27
N ASP A 56 -5.16 -25.88 -7.37
CA ASP A 56 -5.29 -26.15 -5.93
C ASP A 56 -6.38 -25.27 -5.29
N PRO A 57 -7.64 -25.75 -5.25
CA PRO A 57 -8.74 -25.01 -4.66
C PRO A 57 -8.60 -24.87 -3.14
N ALA A 58 -7.93 -25.80 -2.46
CA ALA A 58 -7.76 -25.77 -1.02
C ALA A 58 -6.76 -24.67 -0.62
N ALA A 59 -5.66 -24.53 -1.36
CA ALA A 59 -4.70 -23.46 -1.17
C ALA A 59 -5.34 -22.07 -1.39
N LEU A 60 -6.17 -21.91 -2.43
CA LEU A 60 -6.87 -20.64 -2.63
C LEU A 60 -7.85 -20.34 -1.49
N GLN A 61 -8.62 -21.33 -1.03
CA GLN A 61 -9.53 -21.15 0.11
C GLN A 61 -8.79 -20.77 1.38
N ALA A 62 -7.64 -21.41 1.67
CA ALA A 62 -6.79 -21.04 2.79
C ALA A 62 -6.34 -19.58 2.67
N TRP A 63 -5.84 -19.16 1.51
CA TRP A 63 -5.43 -17.76 1.29
C TRP A 63 -6.59 -16.75 1.44
N MET A 64 -7.83 -17.12 1.11
CA MET A 64 -8.98 -16.22 1.25
C MET A 64 -9.55 -16.14 2.68
N THR A 65 -9.11 -17.01 3.59
CA THR A 65 -9.71 -17.17 4.93
C THR A 65 -8.72 -17.06 6.08
N ASP A 66 -7.45 -17.41 5.86
CA ASP A 66 -6.37 -17.37 6.83
C ASP A 66 -5.34 -16.27 6.45
N PRO A 67 -5.27 -15.15 7.21
CA PRO A 67 -4.32 -14.07 6.94
C PRO A 67 -2.85 -14.50 7.09
N GLY A 68 -2.60 -15.59 7.82
CA GLY A 68 -1.27 -16.16 8.03
C GLY A 68 -0.80 -17.04 6.87
N TYR A 69 -1.70 -17.47 5.98
CA TYR A 69 -1.33 -18.28 4.83
C TYR A 69 -0.53 -17.45 3.81
N ALA A 70 0.64 -17.96 3.44
CA ALA A 70 1.48 -17.40 2.38
C ALA A 70 1.38 -18.29 1.13
N PRO A 71 1.10 -17.72 -0.06
CA PRO A 71 1.29 -18.44 -1.32
C PRO A 71 2.74 -18.95 -1.43
N PRO A 72 2.99 -20.08 -2.12
CA PRO A 72 4.34 -20.59 -2.32
C PRO A 72 5.29 -19.52 -2.88
N GLY A 73 6.40 -19.28 -2.19
CA GLY A 73 7.39 -18.26 -2.55
C GLY A 73 6.92 -16.80 -2.39
N GLY A 74 5.72 -16.57 -1.85
CA GLY A 74 5.15 -15.24 -1.63
C GLY A 74 5.10 -14.81 -0.17
N GLU A 75 4.31 -13.78 0.12
CA GLU A 75 4.10 -13.24 1.46
C GLU A 75 2.64 -13.42 1.93
N SER A 76 2.45 -13.60 3.23
CA SER A 76 1.10 -13.65 3.83
C SER A 76 0.50 -12.26 3.97
N VAL A 77 -0.82 -12.20 4.19
CA VAL A 77 -1.51 -10.93 4.46
C VAL A 77 -1.01 -10.31 5.78
N ASP A 78 -0.75 -11.11 6.81
CA ASP A 78 -0.18 -10.63 8.06
C ASP A 78 1.22 -10.01 7.87
N ALA A 79 2.08 -10.64 7.05
CA ALA A 79 3.39 -10.09 6.73
C ALA A 79 3.29 -8.76 5.98
N LEU A 80 2.36 -8.65 5.04
CA LEU A 80 2.07 -7.39 4.34
C LEU A 80 1.60 -6.30 5.31
N ILE A 81 0.64 -6.60 6.19
CA ILE A 81 0.13 -5.65 7.20
C ILE A 81 1.26 -5.15 8.09
N ALA A 82 2.11 -6.06 8.59
CA ALA A 82 3.23 -5.72 9.46
C ALA A 82 4.24 -4.79 8.75
N ARG A 83 4.64 -5.12 7.51
CA ARG A 83 5.59 -4.33 6.73
C ARG A 83 5.04 -2.94 6.38
N VAL A 84 3.79 -2.86 5.92
CA VAL A 84 3.13 -1.58 5.63
C VAL A 84 2.98 -0.75 6.89
N GLY A 85 2.63 -1.36 8.02
CA GLY A 85 2.53 -0.70 9.31
C GLY A 85 3.85 -0.11 9.80
N ALA A 86 4.94 -0.87 9.67
CA ALA A 86 6.29 -0.40 10.01
C ALA A 86 6.69 0.82 9.16
N GLU A 87 6.39 0.81 7.86
CA GLU A 87 6.64 1.97 6.99
C GLU A 87 5.85 3.19 7.48
N LEU A 88 4.53 3.04 7.72
CA LEU A 88 3.68 4.13 8.19
C LEU A 88 4.14 4.71 9.53
N ALA A 89 4.62 3.87 10.45
CA ALA A 89 5.16 4.28 11.74
C ALA A 89 6.48 5.06 11.62
N GLY A 90 7.27 4.78 10.57
CA GLY A 90 8.55 5.43 10.29
C GLY A 90 8.45 6.77 9.54
N LEU A 91 7.25 7.15 9.08
CA LEU A 91 7.08 8.39 8.32
C LEU A 91 7.33 9.65 9.18
N ALA A 92 8.06 10.59 8.61
CA ALA A 92 8.24 11.91 9.19
C ALA A 92 6.93 12.73 9.16
N ALA A 93 6.86 13.78 9.98
CA ALA A 93 5.76 14.74 9.93
C ALA A 93 5.69 15.40 8.55
N GLY A 94 4.49 15.48 7.96
CA GLY A 94 4.34 16.02 6.60
C GLY A 94 3.20 15.39 5.83
N THR A 95 3.19 15.63 4.51
CA THR A 95 2.25 15.00 3.57
C THR A 95 3.02 14.11 2.60
N HIS A 96 2.67 12.84 2.56
CA HIS A 96 3.22 11.82 1.67
C HIS A 96 2.15 11.43 0.64
N ARG A 97 2.55 11.28 -0.62
CA ARG A 97 1.69 10.80 -1.70
C ARG A 97 2.37 9.65 -2.40
N MET A 98 1.69 8.52 -2.49
CA MET A 98 2.24 7.28 -3.06
C MET A 98 1.22 6.62 -3.96
N ALA A 99 1.67 6.19 -5.13
CA ALA A 99 0.90 5.29 -5.99
C ALA A 99 1.15 3.85 -5.53
N VAL A 100 0.08 3.12 -5.20
CA VAL A 100 0.18 1.78 -4.61
C VAL A 100 -0.87 0.81 -5.16
N GLU A 101 -0.62 -0.49 -4.96
CA GLU A 101 -1.56 -1.55 -5.27
C GLU A 101 -2.69 -1.63 -4.23
N GLN A 102 -3.83 -2.22 -4.61
CA GLN A 102 -5.00 -2.36 -3.74
C GLN A 102 -4.70 -3.08 -2.42
N ALA A 103 -3.83 -4.10 -2.45
CA ALA A 103 -3.44 -4.86 -1.27
C ALA A 103 -2.74 -3.98 -0.24
N VAL A 104 -1.89 -3.05 -0.68
CA VAL A 104 -1.18 -2.11 0.20
C VAL A 104 -2.15 -1.13 0.86
N VAL A 105 -3.16 -0.64 0.12
CA VAL A 105 -4.21 0.22 0.70
C VAL A 105 -5.00 -0.53 1.77
N ARG A 106 -5.40 -1.78 1.49
CA ARG A 106 -6.12 -2.64 2.45
C ARG A 106 -5.28 -2.86 3.72
N ALA A 107 -4.01 -3.24 3.55
CA ALA A 107 -3.08 -3.44 4.66
C ALA A 107 -2.87 -2.16 5.49
N ALA A 108 -2.71 -1.01 4.83
CA ALA A 108 -2.57 0.28 5.50
C ALA A 108 -3.82 0.62 6.33
N VAL A 109 -5.02 0.38 5.80
CA VAL A 109 -6.28 0.60 6.53
C VAL A 109 -6.41 -0.34 7.72
N VAL A 110 -6.12 -1.64 7.53
CA VAL A 110 -6.17 -2.64 8.60
C VAL A 110 -5.22 -2.28 9.74
N TYR A 111 -3.97 -1.93 9.41
CA TYR A 111 -3.00 -1.47 10.39
C TYR A 111 -3.45 -0.18 11.09
N ALA A 112 -3.79 0.86 10.31
CA ALA A 112 -4.05 2.20 10.84
C ALA A 112 -5.28 2.26 11.76
N LEU A 113 -6.28 1.43 11.50
CA LEU A 113 -7.51 1.35 12.29
C LEU A 113 -7.51 0.18 13.28
N GLU A 114 -6.40 -0.54 13.42
CA GLU A 114 -6.24 -1.70 14.31
C GLU A 114 -7.36 -2.76 14.08
N LEU A 115 -7.71 -2.98 12.82
CA LEU A 115 -8.75 -3.94 12.46
C LEU A 115 -8.22 -5.37 12.55
N PRO A 116 -9.10 -6.38 12.79
CA PRO A 116 -8.74 -7.77 12.58
C PRO A 116 -8.22 -7.99 11.16
N ALA A 117 -7.14 -8.76 10.99
CA ALA A 117 -6.51 -8.99 9.69
C ALA A 117 -7.49 -9.51 8.62
N ALA A 118 -8.49 -10.31 9.03
CA ALA A 118 -9.55 -10.80 8.15
C ALA A 118 -10.41 -9.70 7.48
N ALA A 119 -10.38 -8.46 7.98
CA ALA A 119 -11.01 -7.33 7.31
C ALA A 119 -10.36 -7.02 5.95
N PHE A 120 -9.12 -7.44 5.71
CA PHE A 120 -8.37 -7.22 4.48
C PHE A 120 -9.17 -7.53 3.22
N TRP A 121 -9.78 -8.72 3.12
CA TRP A 121 -10.55 -9.12 1.93
C TRP A 121 -11.91 -8.43 1.81
N ARG A 122 -12.39 -7.79 2.88
CA ARG A 122 -13.70 -7.12 2.93
C ARG A 122 -13.62 -5.64 2.55
N LEU A 123 -12.41 -5.09 2.44
CA LEU A 123 -12.17 -3.71 2.06
C LEU A 123 -12.13 -3.56 0.54
N ASP A 124 -13.14 -2.89 -0.02
CA ASP A 124 -13.13 -2.54 -1.44
C ASP A 124 -12.30 -1.28 -1.69
N VAL A 125 -11.38 -1.36 -2.66
CA VAL A 125 -10.44 -0.29 -2.98
C VAL A 125 -10.51 -0.04 -4.48
N ARG A 126 -11.34 0.95 -4.85
CA ARG A 126 -11.56 1.29 -6.24
C ARG A 126 -10.27 1.80 -6.92
N PRO A 127 -10.03 1.44 -8.19
CA PRO A 127 -9.05 2.13 -9.03
C PRO A 127 -9.32 3.64 -9.07
N GLU A 128 -8.29 4.43 -9.36
CA GLU A 128 -8.40 5.90 -9.55
C GLU A 128 -9.01 6.62 -8.32
N SER A 129 -8.86 6.00 -7.16
CA SER A 129 -9.28 6.56 -5.88
C SER A 129 -8.08 6.88 -5.01
N VAL A 130 -8.26 7.85 -4.12
CA VAL A 130 -7.27 8.27 -3.13
C VAL A 130 -7.82 7.98 -1.74
N THR A 131 -7.17 7.05 -1.05
CA THR A 131 -7.41 6.79 0.37
C THR A 131 -6.45 7.64 1.19
N THR A 132 -6.96 8.39 2.16
CA THR A 132 -6.13 9.27 2.99
C THR A 132 -6.10 8.80 4.44
N LEU A 133 -4.91 8.62 4.99
CA LEU A 133 -4.68 8.40 6.40
C LEU A 133 -4.10 9.67 7.02
N THR A 134 -4.62 10.09 8.16
CA THR A 134 -4.07 11.22 8.92
C THR A 134 -3.72 10.79 10.33
N GLY A 135 -2.42 10.85 10.66
CA GLY A 135 -1.83 10.31 11.87
C GLY A 135 -1.37 11.40 12.84
N ARG A 136 -1.62 11.21 14.14
CA ARG A 136 -1.05 12.01 15.24
C ARG A 136 -0.74 11.10 16.42
N ALA A 137 0.50 11.08 16.87
CA ALA A 137 0.96 10.26 18.00
C ALA A 137 0.50 8.79 17.90
N GLY A 138 0.73 8.16 16.73
CA GLY A 138 0.37 6.76 16.48
C GLY A 138 -1.12 6.52 16.16
N ARG A 139 -2.03 7.44 16.47
CA ARG A 139 -3.45 7.32 16.13
C ARG A 139 -3.71 7.81 14.71
N TRP A 140 -4.39 7.00 13.91
CA TRP A 140 -4.77 7.34 12.54
C TRP A 140 -6.27 7.56 12.38
N ASN A 141 -6.64 8.46 11.47
CA ASN A 141 -7.99 8.60 10.95
C ASN A 141 -8.00 8.29 9.45
N LEU A 142 -9.07 7.66 8.98
CA LEU A 142 -9.28 7.27 7.59
C LEU A 142 -10.29 8.21 6.91
N LEU A 143 -9.90 8.73 5.75
CA LEU A 143 -10.83 9.21 4.73
C LEU A 143 -10.87 8.17 3.60
N VAL A 144 -12.04 7.55 3.42
CA VAL A 144 -12.28 6.49 2.45
C VAL A 144 -12.20 7.03 1.03
N GLY A 145 -11.67 6.20 0.11
CA GLY A 145 -11.39 6.47 -1.30
C GLY A 145 -12.26 7.55 -1.95
N GLN A 146 -11.70 8.76 -2.07
CA GLN A 146 -12.26 9.84 -2.89
C GLN A 146 -11.76 9.70 -4.33
N PRO A 147 -12.47 10.21 -5.34
CA PRO A 147 -11.91 10.33 -6.69
C PRO A 147 -10.57 11.07 -6.64
N GLU A 148 -9.60 10.66 -7.48
CA GLU A 148 -8.38 11.43 -7.62
C GLU A 148 -8.70 12.81 -8.22
N ASP A 149 -8.50 13.87 -7.45
CA ASP A 149 -8.68 15.25 -7.94
C ASP A 149 -7.76 15.50 -9.13
N ALA A 150 -8.33 15.56 -10.34
CA ALA A 150 -7.62 15.85 -11.58
C ALA A 150 -6.92 17.23 -11.60
N GLY A 151 -7.20 18.11 -10.62
CA GLY A 151 -6.70 19.49 -10.55
C GLY A 151 -5.50 19.73 -9.64
N GLN A 152 -5.01 18.74 -8.88
CA GLN A 152 -3.75 18.83 -8.14
C GLN A 152 -2.78 17.80 -8.71
N GLY A 153 -2.17 18.15 -9.85
CA GLY A 153 -1.23 17.29 -10.55
C GLY A 153 -0.23 16.64 -9.59
N LEU A 154 0.05 15.36 -9.83
CA LEU A 154 1.19 14.67 -9.24
C LEU A 154 2.42 15.57 -9.43
N PRO A 155 3.10 16.03 -8.36
CA PRO A 155 4.43 16.60 -8.55
C PRO A 155 5.27 15.53 -9.24
N GLN A 156 5.86 15.87 -10.38
CA GLN A 156 6.67 14.96 -11.19
C GLN A 156 7.94 14.48 -10.46
N HIS A 157 8.18 15.00 -9.25
CA HIS A 157 9.24 14.56 -8.34
C HIS A 157 8.68 13.75 -7.18
N PHE A 158 8.98 12.46 -7.20
CA PHE A 158 8.93 11.59 -6.02
C PHE A 158 10.32 11.59 -5.38
N GLY A 159 10.46 12.26 -4.24
CA GLY A 159 11.70 12.33 -3.46
C GLY A 159 11.65 13.45 -2.40
N PRO A 160 12.49 13.40 -1.36
CA PRO A 160 12.64 14.52 -0.45
C PRO A 160 13.14 15.76 -1.19
N ASP A 161 12.62 16.93 -0.81
CA ASP A 161 12.90 18.23 -1.44
C ASP A 161 14.41 18.51 -1.55
N PRO A 162 14.96 18.79 -2.76
CA PRO A 162 16.38 19.12 -2.93
C PRO A 162 16.83 20.35 -2.14
N ALA A 163 15.91 21.18 -1.63
CA ALA A 163 16.22 22.32 -0.77
C ALA A 163 16.86 21.96 0.59
N THR A 164 16.94 20.67 0.95
CA THR A 164 17.62 20.22 2.18
C THR A 164 19.13 19.98 2.05
N ARG A 165 19.73 20.15 0.86
CA ARG A 165 21.20 20.18 0.72
C ARG A 165 21.73 21.60 0.62
N SER A 166 21.92 22.24 1.76
CA SER A 166 22.79 23.41 1.88
C SER A 166 23.67 23.25 3.12
N GLY A 167 24.76 22.50 2.96
CA GLY A 167 25.93 22.56 3.84
C GLY A 167 26.96 23.53 3.25
N PRO A 168 27.75 24.23 4.08
CA PRO A 168 28.53 25.38 3.64
C PRO A 168 29.72 24.97 2.77
N SER A 169 29.92 25.72 1.69
CA SER A 169 31.13 25.72 0.87
C SER A 169 32.33 26.11 1.73
N ALA A 170 33.26 25.17 1.94
CA ALA A 170 34.57 25.46 2.49
C ALA A 170 35.51 25.84 1.34
N ALA A 171 35.83 27.12 1.25
CA ALA A 171 36.98 27.61 0.52
C ALA A 171 38.24 27.44 1.37
N SER A 172 39.22 26.68 0.88
CA SER A 172 40.67 26.91 0.98
C SER A 172 41.39 25.86 0.14
#